data_AF-A0A523FWL1-F1
#
_entry.id   AF-A0A523FWL1-F1
#
_cell.length_a   1.000
_cell.length_b   1.000
_cell.length_c   1.000
_cell.angle_alpha   90.00
_cell.angle_beta   90.00
_cell.angle_gamma   90.00
#
_symmetry.space_group_name_H-M   'P 1'
#
loop_
_entity.id
_entity.type
_entity.pdbx_description
1 polymer ?
#
loop_
_entity_poly.entity_id
_entity_poly.type
_entity_poly.pdbx_seq_one_letter_code
_entity_poly.pdbx_strand_id
1 'polypeptide(L)'
;MKDGSFPGKAALVFLVLVLISASGCVATAYRARPNLAADPEKRRIVLLTPDVELSILHAGGLPEPHAEWTRLAKKYIAENLAVRFRNINALLIKRAEIPEDVGGDPREVQLLKLHGAVGRSILVHQYDGAPLQAAHQEG
;
A
#
# COMPACT_ATOMS: atom_id res chain seq x y z
N MET A 1 -39.55 32.78 37.71
CA MET A 1 -38.44 32.15 36.98
C MET A 1 -39.07 31.21 35.97
N LYS A 2 -38.97 31.51 34.67
CA LYS A 2 -39.56 30.71 33.60
C LYS A 2 -38.45 30.44 32.60
N ASP A 3 -38.21 29.16 32.37
CA ASP A 3 -36.95 28.64 31.87
C ASP A 3 -36.87 28.83 30.36
N GLY A 4 -35.98 29.71 29.91
CA GLY A 4 -35.68 29.97 28.51
C GLY A 4 -34.81 28.88 27.88
N SER A 5 -35.28 27.62 27.91
CA SER A 5 -34.62 26.53 27.19
C SER A 5 -35.05 26.56 25.72
N PHE A 6 -34.25 27.23 24.89
CA PHE A 6 -34.47 27.32 23.45
C PHE A 6 -34.24 25.94 22.79
N PRO A 7 -35.26 25.28 22.22
CA PRO A 7 -35.14 23.95 21.61
C PRO A 7 -34.15 23.91 20.43
N GLY A 8 -33.83 25.08 19.86
CA GLY A 8 -32.84 25.23 18.81
C GLY A 8 -31.40 24.90 19.24
N LYS A 9 -31.04 25.10 20.52
CA LYS A 9 -29.69 24.77 21.00
C LYS A 9 -29.49 23.25 21.14
N ALA A 10 -30.50 22.54 21.65
CA ALA A 10 -30.47 21.08 21.75
C ALA A 10 -30.48 20.42 20.36
N ALA A 11 -31.29 20.94 19.43
CA ALA A 11 -31.31 20.48 18.05
C ALA A 11 -29.97 20.73 17.33
N LEU A 12 -29.33 21.88 17.56
CA LEU A 12 -28.01 22.20 17.01
C LEU A 12 -26.92 21.27 17.55
N VAL A 13 -26.92 20.99 18.86
CA VAL A 13 -25.96 20.06 19.48
C VAL A 13 -26.14 18.65 18.92
N PHE A 14 -27.37 18.18 18.75
CA PHE A 14 -27.64 16.87 18.17
C PHE A 14 -27.20 16.79 16.69
N LEU A 15 -27.46 17.84 15.91
CA LEU A 15 -27.01 17.94 14.52
C LEU A 15 -25.48 17.90 14.40
N VAL A 16 -24.77 18.64 15.27
CA VAL A 16 -23.30 18.63 15.31
C VAL A 16 -22.76 17.25 15.69
N LEU A 17 -23.38 16.56 16.65
CA LEU A 17 -22.98 15.21 17.06
C LEU A 17 -23.12 14.17 15.93
N VAL A 18 -24.20 14.29 15.14
CA VAL A 18 -24.43 13.44 13.96
C VAL A 18 -23.42 13.73 12.86
N LEU A 19 -23.10 15.00 12.60
CA LEU A 19 -22.09 15.39 11.62
C LEU A 19 -20.68 14.91 11.98
N ILE A 20 -20.31 14.94 13.27
CA ILE A 20 -19.02 14.42 13.74
C ILE A 20 -18.96 12.90 13.53
N SER A 21 -20.05 12.18 13.81
CA SER A 21 -20.12 10.72 13.63
C SER A 21 -20.02 10.29 12.16
N ALA A 22 -20.43 11.14 11.21
CA ALA A 22 -20.39 10.85 9.78
C ALA A 22 -19.00 11.07 9.13
N SER A 23 -18.07 11.75 9.81
CA SER A 23 -16.73 12.08 9.26
C SER A 23 -15.76 10.89 9.18
N GLY A 24 -16.11 9.73 9.74
CA GLY A 24 -15.27 8.53 9.76
C GLY A 24 -15.29 7.68 8.47
N CYS A 25 -16.12 8.02 7.48
CA CYS A 25 -16.18 7.27 6.22
C CYS A 25 -14.99 7.65 5.32
N VAL A 26 -13.85 7.00 5.51
CA VAL A 26 -12.68 7.19 4.63
C VAL A 26 -12.85 6.37 3.36
N ALA A 27 -12.87 7.03 2.21
CA ALA A 27 -12.92 6.36 0.92
C ALA A 27 -11.52 5.87 0.54
N THR A 28 -11.35 4.56 0.37
CA THR A 28 -10.08 3.98 -0.12
C THR A 28 -9.88 4.35 -1.58
N ALA A 29 -8.94 5.25 -1.86
CA ALA A 29 -8.56 5.58 -3.24
C ALA A 29 -7.69 4.47 -3.83
N TYR A 30 -8.25 3.68 -4.75
CA TYR A 30 -7.48 2.71 -5.54
C TYR A 30 -7.01 3.35 -6.85
N ARG A 31 -5.69 3.50 -7.02
CA ARG A 31 -5.11 4.01 -8.26
C ARG A 31 -4.51 2.87 -9.07
N ALA A 32 -5.13 2.56 -10.20
CA ALA A 32 -4.63 1.61 -11.17
C ALA A 32 -4.43 2.28 -12.52
N ARG A 33 -3.42 1.81 -13.26
CA ARG A 33 -3.35 2.03 -14.71
C ARG A 33 -4.16 0.94 -15.38
N PRO A 34 -5.15 1.28 -16.24
CA PRO A 34 -6.04 0.30 -16.85
C PRO A 34 -5.31 -0.62 -17.84
N ASN A 35 -4.18 -0.18 -18.41
CA ASN A 35 -3.44 -0.94 -19.41
C ASN A 35 -1.95 -0.98 -19.07
N LEU A 36 -1.37 -2.18 -19.11
CA LEU A 36 0.08 -2.36 -19.25
C LEU A 36 0.36 -2.53 -20.74
N ALA A 37 1.43 -1.90 -21.25
CA ALA A 37 1.77 -1.92 -22.67
C ALA A 37 2.21 -3.30 -23.22
N ALA A 38 2.29 -4.33 -22.35
CA ALA A 38 2.77 -5.66 -22.72
C ALA A 38 1.65 -6.55 -23.27
N ASP A 39 1.99 -7.35 -24.29
CA ASP A 39 1.14 -8.39 -24.86
C ASP A 39 0.57 -9.29 -23.74
N PRO A 40 -0.76 -9.34 -23.55
CA PRO A 40 -1.38 -10.08 -22.48
C PRO A 40 -1.04 -11.58 -22.49
N GLU A 41 -0.69 -12.16 -23.65
CA GLU A 41 -0.40 -13.59 -23.81
C GLU A 41 1.04 -13.98 -23.50
N LYS A 42 1.96 -13.03 -23.32
CA LYS A 42 3.39 -13.29 -23.10
C LYS A 42 3.97 -12.61 -21.86
N ARG A 43 3.13 -12.32 -20.86
CA ARG A 43 3.58 -11.65 -19.63
C ARG A 43 4.36 -12.61 -18.73
N ARG A 44 5.65 -12.34 -18.58
CA ARG A 44 6.51 -12.97 -17.57
C ARG A 44 6.66 -12.01 -16.40
N ILE A 45 6.31 -12.49 -15.21
CA ILE A 45 6.33 -11.68 -13.98
C ILE A 45 7.34 -12.28 -13.02
N VAL A 46 8.20 -11.45 -12.45
CA VAL A 46 9.00 -11.78 -11.27
C VAL A 46 8.34 -11.07 -10.09
N LEU A 47 7.95 -11.83 -9.07
CA LEU A 47 7.37 -11.27 -7.86
C LEU A 47 8.48 -11.14 -6.81
N LEU A 48 8.81 -9.91 -6.47
CA LEU A 48 9.68 -9.59 -5.35
C LEU A 48 8.87 -9.60 -4.05
N THR A 49 9.55 -9.77 -2.91
CA THR A 49 8.91 -9.75 -1.60
C THR A 49 8.11 -8.45 -1.39
N PRO A 50 6.81 -8.52 -1.05
CA PRO A 50 6.02 -7.33 -0.77
C PRO A 50 6.58 -6.50 0.38
N ASP A 51 6.61 -5.18 0.20
CA ASP A 51 6.93 -4.22 1.25
C ASP A 51 5.68 -3.98 2.12
N VAL A 52 5.53 -4.81 3.17
CA VAL A 52 4.43 -4.74 4.13
C VAL A 52 4.95 -4.99 5.54
N GLU A 53 4.43 -4.23 6.49
CA GLU A 53 4.67 -4.38 7.92
C GLU A 53 3.34 -4.21 8.66
N LEU A 54 3.01 -5.16 9.53
CA LEU A 54 1.85 -5.09 10.40
C LEU A 54 2.30 -4.76 11.82
N SER A 55 1.62 -3.80 12.42
CA SER A 55 1.88 -3.31 13.77
C SER A 55 0.62 -3.33 14.62
N ILE A 56 0.79 -3.46 15.92
CA ILE A 56 -0.29 -3.29 16.91
C ILE A 56 -0.27 -1.83 17.38
N LEU A 57 -1.44 -1.21 17.39
CA LEU A 57 -1.63 0.14 17.94
C LEU A 57 -2.11 0.03 19.38
N HIS A 58 -1.25 0.38 20.33
CA HIS A 58 -1.61 0.42 21.75
C HIS A 58 -2.20 1.77 22.15
N ALA A 59 -2.73 1.88 23.37
CA ALA A 59 -3.30 3.12 23.90
C ALA A 59 -2.32 4.31 23.94
N GLY A 60 -1.00 4.05 23.87
CA GLY A 60 0.04 5.06 23.74
C GLY A 60 0.19 5.64 22.31
N GLY A 61 -0.53 5.12 21.32
CA GLY A 61 -0.53 5.62 19.94
C GLY A 61 0.73 5.30 19.13
N LEU A 62 1.74 4.67 19.72
CA LEU A 62 2.94 4.22 19.03
C LEU A 62 2.68 2.85 18.39
N PRO A 63 2.87 2.69 17.07
CA PRO A 63 2.77 1.38 16.42
C PRO A 63 3.94 0.48 16.86
N GLU A 64 3.62 -0.73 17.31
CA GLU A 64 4.60 -1.76 17.67
C GLU A 64 4.61 -2.87 16.60
N PRO A 65 5.75 -3.09 15.90
CA PRO A 65 5.83 -4.11 14.85
C PRO A 65 5.56 -5.52 15.36
N HIS A 66 4.68 -6.25 14.66
CA HIS A 66 4.33 -7.63 15.00
C HIS A 66 4.89 -8.61 13.95
N ALA A 67 6.09 -9.13 14.22
CA ALA A 67 6.89 -9.90 13.27
C ALA A 67 6.12 -11.09 12.64
N GLU A 68 5.37 -11.85 13.44
CA GLU A 68 4.63 -13.01 12.94
C GLU A 68 3.50 -12.62 11.98
N TRP A 69 2.82 -11.51 12.26
CA TRP A 69 1.76 -11.02 11.38
C TRP A 69 2.33 -10.46 10.09
N THR A 70 3.43 -9.70 10.18
CA THR A 70 4.18 -9.24 9.02
C THR A 70 4.61 -10.41 8.12
N ARG A 71 5.14 -11.48 8.72
CA ARG A 71 5.55 -12.69 7.99
C ARG A 71 4.36 -13.37 7.29
N LEU A 72 3.24 -13.53 7.99
CA LEU A 72 2.01 -14.11 7.42
C LEU A 72 1.42 -13.22 6.34
N ALA A 73 1.40 -11.90 6.52
CA ALA A 73 0.92 -10.95 5.51
C ALA A 73 1.74 -11.05 4.21
N LYS A 74 3.08 -11.06 4.31
CA LYS A 74 3.97 -11.25 3.15
C LYS A 74 3.65 -12.55 2.41
N LYS A 75 3.48 -13.66 3.15
CA LYS A 75 3.12 -14.96 2.60
C LYS A 75 1.78 -14.92 1.86
N TYR A 76 0.72 -14.46 2.52
CA TYR A 76 -0.63 -14.47 1.96
C TYR A 76 -0.76 -13.53 0.76
N ILE A 77 -0.13 -12.35 0.79
CA ILE A 77 -0.10 -11.44 -0.37
C ILE A 77 0.56 -12.14 -1.56
N ALA A 78 1.71 -12.78 -1.34
CA ALA A 78 2.45 -13.46 -2.41
C ALA A 78 1.67 -14.65 -3.01
N GLU A 79 0.97 -15.42 -2.18
CA GLU A 79 0.12 -16.53 -2.62
C GLU A 79 -1.09 -16.03 -3.44
N ASN A 80 -1.79 -15.00 -2.95
CA ASN A 80 -2.95 -14.44 -3.63
C ASN A 80 -2.58 -13.75 -4.94
N LEU A 81 -1.44 -13.06 -5.01
CA LEU A 81 -0.94 -12.49 -6.26
C LEU A 81 -0.60 -13.57 -7.28
N ALA A 82 0.02 -14.67 -6.86
CA ALA A 82 0.30 -15.79 -7.76
C ALA A 82 -0.99 -16.38 -8.35
N VAL A 83 -2.06 -16.51 -7.55
CA VAL A 83 -3.40 -16.91 -8.05
C VAL A 83 -3.92 -15.91 -9.08
N ARG A 84 -3.86 -14.61 -8.78
CA ARG A 84 -4.34 -13.55 -9.69
C ARG A 84 -3.58 -13.52 -11.00
N PHE A 85 -2.25 -13.73 -10.97
CA PHE A 85 -1.43 -13.76 -12.18
C PHE A 85 -1.79 -14.93 -13.11
N ARG A 86 -2.09 -16.11 -12.55
CA ARG A 86 -2.61 -17.24 -13.34
C ARG A 86 -3.92 -16.89 -14.05
N ASN A 87 -4.84 -16.18 -13.38
CA ASN A 87 -6.12 -15.80 -13.95
C ASN A 87 -6.01 -14.79 -15.11
N ILE A 88 -4.88 -14.10 -15.26
CA ILE A 88 -4.63 -13.13 -16.35
C ILE A 88 -3.60 -13.63 -17.37
N ASN A 89 -3.36 -14.95 -17.41
CA ASN A 89 -2.38 -15.61 -18.29
C ASN A 89 -0.95 -15.06 -18.14
N ALA A 90 -0.59 -14.55 -16.96
CA ALA A 90 0.77 -14.13 -16.69
C ALA A 90 1.56 -15.27 -16.05
N LEU A 91 2.70 -15.60 -16.66
CA LEU A 91 3.63 -16.61 -16.17
C LEU A 91 4.49 -16.03 -15.04
N LEU A 92 4.26 -16.48 -13.81
CA LEU A 92 5.12 -16.16 -12.67
C LEU A 92 6.41 -16.98 -12.76
N ILE A 93 7.55 -16.29 -12.95
CA ILE A 93 8.85 -16.92 -13.21
C ILE A 93 9.60 -17.25 -11.93
N LYS A 94 9.58 -16.34 -10.95
CA LYS A 94 10.32 -16.48 -9.69
C LYS A 94 9.62 -15.65 -8.61
N ARG A 95 9.55 -16.22 -7.40
CA ARG A 95 9.40 -15.44 -6.17
C ARG A 95 10.81 -15.18 -5.67
N ALA A 96 11.28 -13.94 -5.71
CA ALA A 96 12.60 -13.64 -5.18
C ALA A 96 12.46 -13.46 -3.66
N GLU A 97 12.95 -14.45 -2.91
CA GLU A 97 13.22 -14.29 -1.49
C GLU A 97 14.51 -13.48 -1.37
N ILE A 98 14.57 -12.52 -0.44
CA ILE A 98 15.80 -11.77 -0.18
C ILE A 98 16.73 -12.74 0.56
N PRO A 99 17.89 -13.11 0.02
CA PRO A 99 18.85 -13.89 0.79
C PRO A 99 19.23 -13.08 2.03
N GLU A 100 19.13 -13.69 3.21
CA GLU A 100 19.59 -13.10 4.47
C GLU A 100 21.14 -13.04 4.53
N ASP A 101 21.83 -13.74 3.63
CA ASP A 101 23.29 -13.75 3.55
C ASP A 101 23.85 -12.58 2.74
N VAL A 102 25.04 -12.15 3.14
CA VAL A 102 25.79 -11.02 2.58
C VAL A 102 26.51 -11.41 1.26
N GLY A 103 26.17 -12.55 0.65
CA GLY A 103 26.88 -13.18 -0.47
C GLY A 103 26.10 -13.32 -1.79
N GLY A 104 24.87 -12.78 -1.87
CA GLY A 104 24.05 -12.84 -3.09
C GLY A 104 24.67 -12.18 -4.32
N ASP A 105 24.24 -12.58 -5.53
CA ASP A 105 24.68 -12.00 -6.81
C ASP A 105 24.50 -10.46 -6.76
N PRO A 106 25.57 -9.66 -7.00
CA PRO A 106 25.48 -8.19 -6.98
C PRO A 106 24.36 -7.62 -7.86
N ARG A 107 24.02 -8.30 -8.95
CA ARG A 107 22.92 -7.90 -9.84
C ARG A 107 21.55 -8.12 -9.21
N GLU A 108 21.36 -9.21 -8.47
CA GLU A 108 20.12 -9.44 -7.71
C GLU A 108 19.97 -8.36 -6.63
N VAL A 109 21.04 -8.05 -5.90
CA VAL A 109 21.05 -6.95 -4.91
C VAL A 109 20.72 -5.60 -5.55
N GLN A 110 21.28 -5.30 -6.72
CA GLN A 110 20.98 -4.07 -7.45
C GLN A 110 19.52 -4.02 -7.91
N LEU A 111 18.95 -5.14 -8.36
CA LEU A 111 17.55 -5.24 -8.74
C LEU A 111 16.61 -5.02 -7.55
N LEU A 112 16.97 -5.55 -6.38
CA LEU A 112 16.26 -5.32 -5.12
C LEU A 112 16.27 -3.84 -4.71
N LYS A 113 17.42 -3.18 -4.80
CA LYS A 113 17.54 -1.73 -4.54
C LYS A 113 16.71 -0.91 -5.53
N LEU A 114 16.79 -1.24 -6.82
CA LEU A 114 16.01 -0.59 -7.86
C LEU A 114 14.50 -0.75 -7.61
N HIS A 115 14.06 -1.96 -7.22
CA HIS A 115 12.67 -2.20 -6.88
C HIS A 115 12.18 -1.31 -5.74
N GLY A 116 12.95 -1.20 -4.66
CA GLY A 116 12.62 -0.30 -3.54
C GLY A 116 12.54 1.17 -3.96
N ALA A 117 13.50 1.64 -4.76
CA ALA A 117 13.52 3.02 -5.26
C ALA A 117 12.32 3.31 -6.18
N VAL A 118 12.02 2.41 -7.12
CA VAL A 118 10.87 2.54 -8.02
C VAL A 118 9.56 2.49 -7.23
N GLY A 119 9.41 1.55 -6.31
CA GLY A 119 8.22 1.44 -5.45
C GLY A 119 7.95 2.71 -4.66
N ARG A 120 8.99 3.28 -4.03
CA ARG A 120 8.90 4.57 -3.33
C ARG A 120 8.49 5.70 -4.26
N SER A 121 9.08 5.77 -5.46
CA SER A 121 8.75 6.82 -6.44
C SER A 121 7.28 6.76 -6.88
N ILE A 122 6.73 5.55 -7.06
CA ILE A 122 5.31 5.35 -7.41
C ILE A 122 4.42 5.81 -6.26
N LEU A 123 4.76 5.45 -5.02
CA LEU A 123 3.98 5.83 -3.84
C LEU A 123 3.90 7.35 -3.70
N VAL A 124 5.04 8.04 -3.72
CA VAL A 124 5.09 9.51 -3.62
C VAL A 124 4.35 10.16 -4.79
N HIS A 125 4.52 9.66 -6.01
CA HIS A 125 3.82 10.22 -7.18
C HIS A 125 2.30 10.05 -7.10
N GLN A 126 1.83 8.87 -6.67
CA GLN A 126 0.40 8.58 -6.66
C GLN A 126 -0.34 9.18 -5.47
N TYR A 127 0.29 9.28 -4.30
CA TYR A 127 -0.37 9.70 -3.07
C TYR A 127 0.01 11.11 -2.62
N ASP A 128 1.25 11.56 -2.87
CA ASP A 128 1.72 12.89 -2.47
C ASP A 128 1.72 13.91 -3.63
N GLY A 129 1.45 13.46 -4.86
CA GLY A 129 1.32 14.32 -6.04
C GLY A 129 2.65 14.87 -6.59
N ALA A 130 3.80 14.42 -6.08
CA ALA A 130 5.09 14.81 -6.65
C ALA A 130 5.22 14.26 -8.08
N PRO A 131 5.88 14.98 -9.00
CA PRO A 131 6.20 14.42 -10.32
C PRO A 131 7.10 13.19 -10.15
N LEU A 132 6.94 12.18 -11.01
CA LEU A 132 7.97 11.15 -11.13
C LEU A 132 9.27 11.87 -11.47
N GLN A 133 10.35 11.58 -10.74
CA GLN A 133 11.67 12.03 -11.17
C GLN A 133 11.90 11.41 -12.54
N ALA A 134 11.80 12.24 -13.58
CA ALA A 134 12.20 11.83 -14.91
C ALA A 134 13.62 11.30 -14.76
N ALA A 135 13.87 10.11 -15.31
CA ALA A 135 15.21 9.54 -15.38
C ALA A 135 16.16 10.68 -15.74
N HIS A 136 17.14 10.90 -14.87
CA HIS A 136 18.26 11.81 -15.06
C HIS A 136 18.64 11.82 -16.55
N GLN A 137 18.21 12.86 -17.27
CA GLN A 137 18.60 13.11 -18.65
C GLN A 137 20.02 13.65 -18.55
N GLU A 138 21.01 12.77 -18.39
CA GLU A 138 22.39 13.14 -18.67
C GLU A 138 22.51 13.34 -20.18
N GLY A 139 22.89 14.56 -20.55
CA GLY A 139 23.37 14.90 -21.89
C GLY A 139 24.80 14.41 -22.11
#